data_AF-A0A645GGF7-F1
#
_entry.id   AF-A0A645GGF7-F1
#
_cell.length_a   1.000
_cell.length_b   1.000
_cell.length_c   1.000
_cell.angle_alpha   90.00
_cell.angle_beta   90.00
_cell.angle_gamma   90.00
#
_symmetry.space_group_name_H-M   'P 1'
#
loop_
_entity.id
_entity.type
_entity.pdbx_description
1 polymer ?
#
loop_
_entity_poly.entity_id
_entity_poly.type
_entity_poly.pdbx_seq_one_letter_code
_entity_poly.pdbx_strand_id
1 'polypeptide(L)' 'MGIAATLDQAKPGDRIFATAFGSGAGSDAFSITVTDRIEEIRNRAPTVSELIKDPVYIDYARYARHKGKIRLA' A
#
# COMPACT_ATOMS: atom_id res chain seq x y z
N MET A 1 -1.18 0.21 -1.93
CA MET A 1 -0.69 0.74 -0.64
C MET A 1 -0.47 2.25 -0.73
N GLY A 2 -1.52 3.02 -1.01
CA GLY A 2 -1.45 4.49 -0.98
C GLY A 2 -2.03 5.01 0.34
N ILE A 3 -3.30 4.69 0.57
CA ILE A 3 -4.04 5.11 1.76
C ILE A 3 -3.40 4.70 3.09
N ALA A 4 -2.85 3.49 3.21
CA ALA A 4 -2.19 3.03 4.45
C ALA A 4 -0.96 3.90 4.78
N ALA A 5 -0.10 4.16 3.80
CA ALA A 5 1.08 5.01 3.98
C ALA A 5 0.70 6.47 4.29
N THR A 6 -0.42 6.96 3.74
CA THR A 6 -0.98 8.26 4.11
C THR A 6 -1.41 8.28 5.58
N LEU A 7 -2.11 7.24 6.05
CA LEU A 7 -2.56 7.13 7.44
C LEU A 7 -1.41 7.01 8.45
N ASP A 8 -0.27 6.41 8.06
CA ASP A 8 0.94 6.36 8.90
C ASP A 8 1.46 7.77 9.25
N GLN A 9 1.17 8.79 8.44
CA GLN A 9 1.69 10.15 8.61
C GLN A 9 0.59 11.20 8.89
N ALA A 10 -0.69 10.82 8.82
CA ALA A 10 -1.82 11.73 8.94
C ALA A 10 -2.01 12.27 10.36
N LYS A 11 -2.71 13.41 10.48
CA LYS A 11 -3.04 14.06 11.75
C LYS A 11 -4.56 14.05 11.97
N PRO A 12 -5.03 14.09 13.24
CA PRO A 12 -6.44 14.27 13.52
C PRO A 12 -7.02 15.50 12.82
N GLY A 13 -8.21 15.34 12.22
CA GLY A 13 -8.87 16.38 11.45
C GLY A 13 -8.47 16.46 9.98
N ASP A 14 -7.39 15.78 9.54
CA ASP A 14 -7.03 15.72 8.13
C ASP A 14 -8.16 15.11 7.29
N ARG A 15 -8.35 15.64 6.08
CA ARG A 15 -9.29 15.10 5.10
C ARG A 15 -8.53 14.51 3.91
N ILE A 16 -8.71 13.21 3.70
CA ILE A 16 -8.03 12.43 2.67
C ILE A 16 -9.02 12.09 1.56
N PHE A 17 -8.69 12.46 0.32
CA PHE A 17 -9.36 11.97 -0.88
C PHE A 17 -8.57 10.79 -1.45
N ALA A 18 -9.24 9.66 -1.65
CA ALA A 18 -8.65 8.47 -2.24
C ALA A 18 -9.57 7.93 -3.33
N THR A 19 -9.00 7.54 -4.47
CA THR A 19 -9.77 6.92 -5.56
C THR A 19 -9.04 5.71 -6.13
N ALA A 20 -9.80 4.66 -6.43
CA ALA A 20 -9.31 3.46 -7.10
C ALA A 20 -9.67 3.50 -8.60
N PHE A 21 -8.93 2.73 -9.41
CA PHE A 21 -9.22 2.56 -10.83
C PHE A 21 -9.19 1.08 -11.20
N GLY A 22 -10.21 0.63 -11.93
CA GLY A 22 -10.31 -0.69 -12.53
C GLY A 22 -10.44 -0.60 -14.05
N SER A 23 -9.63 -1.39 -14.76
CA SER A 23 -9.64 -1.48 -16.22
C SER A 23 -11.02 -1.90 -16.77
N GLY A 24 -11.38 -1.45 -17.97
CA GLY A 24 -12.71 -1.65 -18.56
C GLY A 24 -13.45 -0.31 -18.59
N ALA A 25 -13.97 0.10 -17.43
CA ALA A 25 -14.02 1.50 -16.98
C ALA A 25 -14.73 1.55 -15.62
N GLY A 26 -13.98 1.73 -14.53
CA GLY A 26 -14.56 1.89 -13.20
C GLY A 26 -13.65 2.62 -12.23
N SER A 27 -14.25 3.38 -11.33
CA SER A 27 -13.55 4.07 -10.26
C SER A 27 -14.45 4.22 -9.04
N ASP A 28 -13.88 4.00 -7.86
CA ASP A 28 -14.53 4.20 -6.57
C ASP A 28 -13.76 5.25 -5.79
N ALA A 29 -14.46 6.31 -5.37
CA ALA A 29 -13.88 7.45 -4.67
C ALA A 29 -14.38 7.56 -3.23
N PHE A 30 -13.46 7.92 -2.34
CA PHE A 30 -13.68 8.03 -0.91
C PHE A 30 -13.17 9.38 -0.40
N SER A 31 -13.94 9.99 0.50
CA SER A 31 -13.54 11.14 1.30
C SER A 31 -13.51 10.72 2.76
N ILE A 32 -12.32 10.68 3.35
CA ILE A 32 -12.09 10.16 4.70
C ILE A 32 -11.65 11.30 5.61
N THR A 33 -12.25 11.40 6.79
CA THR A 33 -11.80 12.31 7.84
C THR A 33 -11.05 11.51 8.90
N VAL A 34 -9.84 11.94 9.22
CA VAL A 34 -8.99 11.30 10.23
C VAL A 34 -9.47 11.69 11.63
N THR A 35 -9.65 10.71 12.50
CA THR A 35 -10.10 10.92 13.89
C THR A 35 -8.93 10.95 14.87
N ASP A 36 -9.16 11.48 16.07
CA ASP A 36 -8.14 11.56 17.14
C ASP A 36 -7.55 10.19 17.50
N ARG A 37 -8.33 9.11 17.32
CA ARG A 37 -7.91 7.73 17.59
C ARG A 37 -6.67 7.32 16.79
N ILE A 38 -6.34 8.01 15.70
CA ILE A 38 -5.14 7.70 14.90
C ILE A 38 -3.86 7.77 15.74
N GLU A 39 -3.79 8.67 16.73
CA GLU A 39 -2.61 8.81 17.59
C GLU A 39 -2.40 7.61 18.51
N GLU A 40 -3.47 6.91 18.88
CA GLU A 40 -3.41 5.74 19.77
C GLU A 40 -3.07 4.43 19.04
N ILE A 41 -3.42 4.33 17.76
CA ILE A 41 -3.42 3.05 17.03
C ILE A 41 -2.34 2.95 15.97
N ARG A 42 -1.87 4.07 15.41
CA ARG A 42 -0.96 4.09 14.26
C ARG A 42 0.32 3.27 14.48
N ASN A 43 0.93 3.38 15.66
CA ASN A 43 2.20 2.73 15.95
C ASN A 43 2.06 1.32 16.54
N ARG A 44 0.87 0.70 16.44
CA ARG A 44 0.64 -0.68 16.91
C ARG A 44 1.04 -1.76 15.89
N ALA A 45 1.46 -1.34 14.70
CA ALA A 45 1.99 -2.19 13.64
C ALA A 45 3.14 -1.45 12.93
N PRO A 46 4.03 -2.18 12.21
CA PRO A 46 5.01 -1.54 11.35
C PRO A 46 4.34 -0.67 10.29
N THR A 47 4.91 0.51 10.06
CA THR A 47 4.51 1.42 8.99
C THR A 47 4.79 0.81 7.62
N VAL A 48 4.12 1.32 6.59
CA VAL A 48 4.37 0.91 5.20
C VAL A 48 5.83 1.14 4.82
N SER A 49 6.44 2.24 5.28
CA SER A 49 7.85 2.56 5.02
C SER A 49 8.79 1.51 5.64
N GLU A 50 8.53 1.07 6.87
CA GLU A 50 9.30 0.02 7.54
C GLU A 50 9.18 -1.32 6.81
N LEU A 51 7.98 -1.68 6.34
CA LEU A 51 7.74 -2.93 5.63
C LEU A 51 8.48 -3.02 4.28
N ILE A 52 8.66 -1.89 3.60
CA ILE A 52 9.33 -1.86 2.27
C ILE A 52 10.81 -1.52 2.36
N LYS A 53 11.33 -1.21 3.56
CA LYS A 53 12.69 -0.71 3.77
C LYS A 53 13.78 -1.72 3.40
N ASP A 54 13.52 -3.01 3.60
CA ASP A 54 14.52 -4.07 3.42
C ASP A 54 14.06 -5.12 2.38
N PRO A 55 14.15 -4.80 1.08
CA PRO A 55 13.76 -5.72 0.02
C PRO A 55 14.87 -6.75 -0.28
N VAL A 56 14.46 -7.98 -0.60
CA VAL A 56 15.36 -8.97 -1.20
C VAL A 56 15.37 -8.78 -2.72
N TYR A 57 16.47 -8.24 -3.24
CA TYR A 57 16.67 -8.09 -4.67
C TYR A 57 16.95 -9.44 -5.35
N ILE A 58 16.32 -9.66 -6.51
CA ILE A 58 16.48 -10.88 -7.30
C ILE A 58 16.71 -10.54 -8.77
N ASP A 59 17.47 -11.39 -9.47
CA ASP A 59 17.62 -11.31 -10.91
C ASP A 59 16.33 -11.73 -11.66
N TYR A 60 16.31 -11.46 -12.96
CA TYR A 60 15.15 -11.75 -13.80
C TYR A 60 14.86 -13.26 -13.90
N ALA A 61 15.89 -14.11 -13.93
CA ALA A 61 15.70 -15.56 -14.04
C ALA A 61 15.01 -16.12 -12.79
N ARG A 62 15.44 -15.69 -11.59
CA ARG A 62 14.80 -16.01 -10.30
C ARG A 62 13.36 -15.49 -10.26
N TYR A 63 13.14 -14.24 -10.67
CA TYR A 63 11.80 -13.67 -10.77
C TYR A 63 10.89 -14.50 -11.70
N ALA A 64 11.38 -14.82 -12.90
CA ALA A 64 10.63 -15.58 -13.90
C ALA A 64 10.28 -16.98 -13.38
N ARG A 65 11.20 -17.63 -12.67
CA ARG A 65 10.94 -18.90 -11.97
C ARG A 65 9.84 -18.75 -10.91
N HIS A 66 9.95 -17.77 -10.01
CA HIS A 66 8.96 -17.53 -8.95
C HIS A 66 7.55 -17.20 -9.48
N LYS A 67 7.48 -16.51 -10.63
CA LYS A 67 6.20 -16.14 -11.26
C LYS A 67 5.68 -17.17 -12.28
N GLY A 68 6.33 -18.34 -12.41
CA GLY A 68 5.90 -19.39 -13.33
C GLY A 68 5.99 -19.00 -14.81
N LYS A 69 6.91 -18.11 -15.17
CA LYS A 69 7.09 -17.61 -16.54
C LYS A 69 8.00 -18.49 -17.40
N ILE A 70 8.66 -19.49 -16.82
CA ILE A 70 9.55 -20.40 -17.53
C ILE A 70 8.72 -21.56 -18.07
N ARG A 71 8.65 -21.68 -19.39
CA ARG A 71 8.05 -22.84 -20.05
C ARG A 71 9.10 -23.94 -20.06
N LEU A 72 8.86 -25.00 -19.30
CA LEU A 72 9.64 -26.23 -19.41
C LEU A 72 9.05 -27.01 -20.61
N ALA A 73 9.92 -27.37 -21.55
CA ALA A 73 9.57 -28.23 -22.68
C ALA A 73 9.47 -29.69 -22.21
#